data_AF-A0AA91GSY5-F1
#
_entry.id   AF-A0AA91GSY5-F1
#
_cell.length_a   1.000
_cell.length_b   1.000
_cell.length_c   1.000
_cell.angle_alpha   90.00
_cell.angle_beta   90.00
_cell.angle_gamma   90.00
#
_symmetry.space_group_name_H-M   'P 1'
#
loop_
_entity.id
_entity.type
_entity.pdbx_description
1 polymer ?
#
loop_
_entity_poly.entity_id
_entity_poly.type
_entity_poly.pdbx_seq_one_letter_code
_entity_poly.pdbx_strand_id
1 'polypeptide(L)'
;MNLSNLLEKELARWNDIISTRTHEPRAYIHRGMVHFKLANIDESIADFDIAEQLDSRLTPYLWQRGLSYYYAEKFADGAKQFEVDLSVNSQDVEETIWRYLCIARLYGAAKARQSLLSVKNDPRLVMRRVYDLYAGHCSTNDVLTVGTNNDKRAKFYGYLYVGLYFEAENQTDQARHYMTQALNEYEIDDYMWHVAAIHQKLRGWDYTNSKFKIQNSKLRKSDAI
;
A
#
# COMPACT_ATOMS: atom_id res chain seq x y z
N MET A 1 5.65 7.41 -22.36
CA MET A 1 6.81 7.10 -21.50
C MET A 1 6.35 6.02 -20.52
N ASN A 2 7.06 4.91 -20.36
CA ASN A 2 6.64 3.80 -19.49
C ASN A 2 6.83 4.22 -18.01
N LEU A 3 5.83 4.00 -17.15
CA LEU A 3 5.87 4.34 -15.71
C LEU A 3 7.11 3.75 -15.02
N SER A 4 7.50 2.52 -15.39
CA SER A 4 8.73 1.89 -14.88
C SER A 4 9.98 2.70 -15.23
N ASN A 5 10.08 3.25 -16.44
CA ASN A 5 11.23 4.07 -16.84
C ASN A 5 11.29 5.39 -16.03
N LEU A 6 10.14 5.98 -15.69
CA LEU A 6 10.10 7.16 -14.84
C LEU A 6 10.60 6.85 -13.43
N LEU A 7 10.14 5.75 -12.82
CA LEU A 7 10.57 5.33 -11.48
C LEU A 7 12.06 4.98 -11.43
N GLU A 8 12.62 4.34 -12.46
CA GLU A 8 14.06 4.08 -12.54
C GLU A 8 14.89 5.37 -12.63
N LYS A 9 14.39 6.38 -13.35
CA LYS A 9 15.03 7.71 -13.39
C LYS A 9 14.94 8.42 -12.05
N GLU A 10 13.80 8.32 -11.35
CA GLU A 10 13.65 8.84 -9.99
C GLU A 10 14.62 8.15 -9.02
N LEU A 11 14.76 6.83 -9.11
CA LEU A 11 15.71 6.06 -8.31
C LEU A 11 17.15 6.54 -8.55
N ALA A 12 17.56 6.68 -9.81
CA ALA A 12 18.88 7.19 -10.17
C ALA A 12 19.13 8.60 -9.60
N ARG A 13 18.12 9.48 -9.65
CA ARG A 13 18.21 10.82 -9.07
C ARG A 13 18.40 10.78 -7.56
N TRP A 14 17.65 9.94 -6.84
CA TRP A 14 17.81 9.84 -5.39
C TRP A 14 19.14 9.22 -4.97
N ASN A 15 19.68 8.29 -5.78
CA ASN A 15 21.03 7.78 -5.57
C ASN A 15 22.10 8.89 -5.67
N ASP A 16 21.99 9.76 -6.67
CA ASP A 16 22.88 10.92 -6.83
C ASP A 16 22.77 11.90 -5.64
N ILE A 17 21.55 12.23 -5.22
CA ILE A 17 21.32 13.10 -4.05
C ILE A 17 21.94 12.49 -2.78
N ILE A 18 21.70 11.21 -2.51
CA ILE A 18 22.22 10.53 -1.32
C ILE A 18 23.75 10.48 -1.35
N SER A 19 24.38 10.35 -2.53
CA SER A 19 25.84 10.34 -2.67
C SER A 19 26.51 11.64 -2.18
N THR A 20 25.79 12.76 -2.23
CA THR A 20 26.28 14.07 -1.79
C THR A 20 25.69 14.52 -0.44
N ARG A 21 24.58 13.92 0.00
CA ARG A 21 23.82 14.29 1.21
C ARG A 21 23.45 13.08 2.05
N THR A 22 24.47 12.34 2.47
CA THR A 22 24.32 11.05 3.18
C THR A 22 23.60 11.13 4.52
N HIS A 23 23.45 12.33 5.10
CA HIS A 23 22.80 12.58 6.40
C HIS A 23 21.46 13.35 6.26
N GLU A 24 20.81 13.29 5.09
CA GLU A 24 19.48 13.88 4.89
C GLU A 24 18.39 12.79 4.94
N PRO A 25 17.67 12.59 6.07
CA PRO A 25 16.66 11.53 6.21
C PRO A 25 15.60 11.54 5.11
N ARG A 26 15.20 12.75 4.67
CA ARG A 26 14.19 12.92 3.61
C ARG A 26 14.59 12.30 2.28
N ALA A 27 15.89 12.30 1.95
CA ALA A 27 16.38 11.68 0.72
C ALA A 27 16.16 10.16 0.75
N TYR A 28 16.43 9.52 1.89
CA TYR A 28 16.16 8.10 2.10
C TYR A 28 14.67 7.79 2.10
N ILE A 29 13.82 8.60 2.75
CA ILE A 29 12.36 8.44 2.70
C ILE A 29 11.88 8.42 1.24
N HIS A 30 12.30 9.39 0.43
CA HIS A 30 11.88 9.45 -0.97
C HIS A 30 12.42 8.28 -1.80
N ARG A 31 13.67 7.85 -1.58
CA ARG A 31 14.21 6.68 -2.29
C ARG A 31 13.50 5.39 -1.86
N GLY A 32 13.18 5.25 -0.58
CA GLY A 32 12.40 4.13 -0.04
C GLY A 32 11.02 4.05 -0.67
N MET A 33 10.33 5.19 -0.85
CA MET A 33 9.07 5.25 -1.59
C MET A 33 9.23 4.80 -3.06
N VAL A 34 10.33 5.16 -3.74
CA VAL A 34 10.59 4.74 -5.12
C VAL A 34 10.90 3.24 -5.19
N HIS A 35 11.73 2.72 -4.29
CA HIS A 35 11.99 1.28 -4.16
C HIS A 35 10.69 0.49 -4.00
N PHE A 36 9.78 0.95 -3.14
CA PHE A 36 8.45 0.35 -2.98
C PHE A 36 7.69 0.31 -4.30
N LYS A 37 7.61 1.44 -5.00
CA LYS A 37 6.91 1.57 -6.31
C LYS A 37 7.54 0.69 -7.41
N LEU A 38 8.78 0.26 -7.25
CA LEU A 38 9.47 -0.69 -8.14
C LEU A 38 9.28 -2.17 -7.72
N ALA A 39 8.62 -2.42 -6.58
CA ALA A 39 8.53 -3.71 -5.90
C ALA A 39 9.85 -4.20 -5.26
N ASN A 40 10.79 -3.29 -5.01
CA ASN A 40 12.04 -3.55 -4.28
C ASN A 40 11.77 -3.37 -2.78
N ILE A 41 11.04 -4.33 -2.18
CA ILE A 41 10.44 -4.16 -0.85
C ILE A 41 11.49 -4.12 0.26
N ASP A 42 12.53 -4.96 0.19
CA ASP A 42 13.58 -4.98 1.21
C ASP A 42 14.41 -3.70 1.19
N GLU A 43 14.75 -3.19 0.01
CA GLU A 43 15.45 -1.91 -0.16
C GLU A 43 14.59 -0.73 0.32
N SER A 44 13.27 -0.81 0.13
CA SER A 44 12.34 0.19 0.65
C SER A 44 12.39 0.27 2.19
N ILE A 45 12.35 -0.89 2.86
CA ILE A 45 12.48 -0.97 4.32
C ILE A 45 13.83 -0.43 4.76
N ALA A 46 14.92 -0.84 4.12
CA ALA A 46 16.27 -0.41 4.47
C ALA A 46 16.44 1.12 4.42
N ASP A 47 15.84 1.78 3.43
CA ASP A 47 15.86 3.24 3.32
C ASP A 47 15.06 3.92 4.44
N PHE A 48 13.89 3.40 4.79
CA PHE A 48 13.13 3.93 5.93
C PHE A 48 13.86 3.71 7.27
N ASP A 49 14.53 2.58 7.43
CA ASP A 49 15.34 2.28 8.61
C ASP A 49 16.53 3.25 8.75
N ILE A 50 17.19 3.60 7.63
CA ILE A 50 18.24 4.63 7.63
C ILE A 50 17.65 6.00 7.99
N ALA A 51 16.49 6.38 7.45
CA ALA A 51 15.84 7.64 7.79
C ALA A 51 15.53 7.74 9.29
N GLU A 52 15.01 6.67 9.90
CA GLU A 52 14.77 6.58 11.34
C GLU A 52 16.07 6.66 12.16
N GLN A 53 17.15 6.01 11.73
CA GLN A 53 18.46 6.09 12.39
C GLN A 53 19.03 7.52 12.38
N LEU A 54 18.84 8.25 11.29
CA LEU A 54 19.30 9.64 11.16
C LEU A 54 18.43 10.62 11.97
N ASP A 55 17.12 10.36 12.08
CA ASP A 55 16.21 11.15 12.91
C ASP A 55 15.03 10.33 13.43
N SER A 56 15.16 9.81 14.65
CA SER A 56 14.13 9.00 15.33
C SER A 56 12.80 9.72 15.57
N ARG A 57 12.75 11.06 15.45
CA ARG A 57 11.49 11.80 15.55
C ARG A 57 10.59 11.56 14.33
N LEU A 58 11.15 11.00 13.26
CA LEU A 58 10.41 10.68 12.03
C LEU A 58 9.60 9.40 12.16
N THR A 59 9.89 8.51 13.12
CA THR A 59 9.24 7.18 13.22
C THR A 59 7.71 7.23 13.11
N PRO A 60 6.98 8.13 13.78
CA PRO A 60 5.51 8.23 13.68
C PRO A 60 4.98 8.80 12.36
N TYR A 61 5.87 9.13 11.41
CA TYR A 61 5.53 9.71 10.11
C TYR A 61 5.99 8.80 8.94
N LEU A 62 6.41 7.57 9.23
CA LEU A 62 6.93 6.60 8.27
C LEU A 62 5.90 5.51 7.93
N TRP A 63 4.62 5.86 7.73
CA TRP A 63 3.56 4.90 7.41
C TRP A 63 3.84 4.05 6.16
N GLN A 64 4.62 4.57 5.19
CA GLN A 64 5.06 3.80 4.03
C GLN A 64 5.99 2.62 4.39
N ARG A 65 6.72 2.72 5.51
CA ARG A 65 7.48 1.60 6.07
C ARG A 65 6.54 0.49 6.55
N GLY A 66 5.40 0.85 7.15
CA GLY A 66 4.37 -0.10 7.54
C GLY A 66 3.80 -0.87 6.35
N LEU A 67 3.58 -0.19 5.22
CA LEU A 67 3.22 -0.85 3.96
C LEU A 67 4.32 -1.77 3.46
N SER A 68 5.57 -1.32 3.49
CA SER A 68 6.72 -2.14 3.08
C SER A 68 6.84 -3.39 3.94
N TYR A 69 6.61 -3.29 5.25
CA TYR A 69 6.52 -4.45 6.15
C TYR A 69 5.37 -5.38 5.80
N TYR A 70 4.18 -4.87 5.46
CA TYR A 70 3.06 -5.70 5.00
C TYR A 70 3.45 -6.54 3.78
N TYR A 71 4.11 -5.94 2.80
CA TYR A 71 4.50 -6.64 1.57
C TYR A 71 5.75 -7.52 1.73
N ALA A 72 6.58 -7.26 2.75
CA ALA A 72 7.65 -8.18 3.19
C ALA A 72 7.13 -9.33 4.08
N GLU A 73 5.82 -9.41 4.28
CA GLU A 73 5.15 -10.36 5.19
C GLU A 73 5.58 -10.24 6.67
N LYS A 74 6.17 -9.10 7.03
CA LYS A 74 6.53 -8.72 8.40
C LYS A 74 5.33 -8.06 9.09
N PHE A 75 4.20 -8.78 9.15
CA PHE A 75 2.92 -8.22 9.59
C PHE A 75 2.94 -7.69 11.03
N ALA A 76 3.71 -8.31 11.93
CA ALA A 76 3.84 -7.83 13.30
C ALA A 76 4.53 -6.46 13.35
N ASP A 77 5.60 -6.28 12.56
CA ASP A 77 6.32 -5.01 12.44
C ASP A 77 5.45 -3.95 11.75
N GLY A 78 4.70 -4.33 10.71
CA GLY A 78 3.74 -3.46 10.04
C GLY A 78 2.64 -2.97 10.97
N ALA A 79 2.00 -3.88 11.72
CA ALA A 79 0.97 -3.51 12.69
C ALA A 79 1.52 -2.55 13.75
N LYS A 80 2.74 -2.82 14.27
CA LYS A 80 3.42 -1.95 15.23
C LYS A 80 3.74 -0.58 14.64
N GLN A 81 4.22 -0.51 13.39
CA GLN A 81 4.50 0.77 12.72
C GLN A 81 3.22 1.63 12.64
N PHE A 82 2.11 1.05 12.17
CA PHE A 82 0.84 1.78 12.10
C PHE A 82 0.30 2.19 13.48
N GLU A 83 0.55 1.41 14.54
CA GLU A 83 0.22 1.83 15.91
C GLU A 83 1.03 3.06 16.34
N VAL A 84 2.30 3.14 15.95
CA VAL A 84 3.15 4.31 16.22
C VAL A 84 2.68 5.51 15.41
N ASP A 85 2.31 5.34 14.14
CA ASP A 85 1.82 6.43 13.29
C ASP A 85 0.50 7.02 13.84
N LEU A 86 -0.42 6.15 14.26
CA LEU A 86 -1.69 6.53 14.90
C LEU A 86 -1.52 7.27 16.23
N SER A 87 -0.33 7.24 16.86
CA SER A 87 -0.06 8.03 18.07
C SER A 87 -0.03 9.55 17.79
N VAL A 88 0.30 9.95 16.56
CA VAL A 88 0.28 11.36 16.12
C VAL A 88 -0.91 11.68 15.21
N ASN A 89 -1.47 10.67 14.53
CA ASN A 89 -2.59 10.81 13.60
C ASN A 89 -3.73 9.82 13.92
N SER A 90 -4.25 9.87 15.15
CA SER A 90 -5.24 8.90 15.66
C SER A 90 -6.56 8.79 14.90
N GLN A 91 -6.80 9.64 13.90
CA GLN A 91 -8.05 9.68 13.12
C GLN A 91 -7.84 9.24 11.66
N ASP A 92 -6.70 8.66 11.32
CA ASP A 92 -6.46 8.15 9.98
C ASP A 92 -7.12 6.79 9.77
N VAL A 93 -8.10 6.74 8.86
CA VAL A 93 -8.73 5.47 8.48
C VAL A 93 -7.74 4.56 7.78
N GLU A 94 -6.86 5.09 6.93
CA GLU A 94 -5.94 4.25 6.16
C GLU A 94 -4.98 3.50 7.08
N GLU A 95 -4.30 4.20 7.98
CA GLU A 95 -3.39 3.57 8.95
C GLU A 95 -4.13 2.56 9.84
N THR A 96 -5.34 2.90 10.27
CA THR A 96 -6.22 1.99 11.04
C THR A 96 -6.55 0.71 10.26
N ILE A 97 -6.89 0.83 8.97
CA ILE A 97 -7.18 -0.30 8.10
C ILE A 97 -5.91 -1.09 7.77
N TRP A 98 -4.79 -0.46 7.51
CA TRP A 98 -3.54 -1.18 7.24
C TRP A 98 -3.03 -1.95 8.45
N ARG A 99 -3.21 -1.41 9.66
CA ARG A 99 -3.04 -2.17 10.90
C ARG A 99 -3.99 -3.36 10.97
N TYR A 100 -5.28 -3.18 10.67
CA TYR A 100 -6.24 -4.29 10.58
C TYR A 100 -5.75 -5.36 9.60
N LEU A 101 -5.29 -4.99 8.41
CA LEU A 101 -4.84 -5.93 7.38
C LEU A 101 -3.62 -6.74 7.85
N CYS A 102 -2.68 -6.11 8.55
CA CYS A 102 -1.58 -6.82 9.19
C CYS A 102 -2.06 -7.84 10.23
N ILE A 103 -3.00 -7.44 11.11
CA ILE A 103 -3.56 -8.32 12.13
C ILE A 103 -4.38 -9.46 11.50
N ALA A 104 -5.09 -9.19 10.40
CA ALA A 104 -5.85 -10.18 9.66
C ALA A 104 -4.92 -11.25 9.04
N ARG A 105 -3.74 -10.85 8.54
CA ARG A 105 -2.73 -11.80 8.04
C ARG A 105 -2.11 -12.66 9.14
N LEU A 106 -1.99 -12.14 10.36
CA LEU A 106 -1.47 -12.90 11.50
C LEU A 106 -2.52 -13.83 12.12
N TYR A 107 -3.75 -13.35 12.26
CA TYR A 107 -4.73 -13.95 13.17
C TYR A 107 -6.15 -14.05 12.61
N GLY A 108 -6.39 -13.62 11.38
CA GLY A 108 -7.68 -13.63 10.69
C GLY A 108 -8.53 -12.37 10.90
N ALA A 109 -9.45 -12.12 9.96
CA ALA A 109 -10.31 -10.94 9.91
C ALA A 109 -11.15 -10.73 11.20
N ALA A 110 -11.65 -11.81 11.80
CA ALA A 110 -12.43 -11.71 13.03
C ALA A 110 -11.64 -11.08 14.20
N LYS A 111 -10.37 -11.48 14.39
CA LYS A 111 -9.49 -10.88 15.40
C LYS A 111 -9.08 -9.46 15.02
N ALA A 112 -8.82 -9.21 13.74
CA ALA A 112 -8.53 -7.87 13.25
C ALA A 112 -9.68 -6.90 13.55
N ARG A 113 -10.93 -7.31 13.31
CA ARG A 113 -12.13 -6.51 13.60
C ARG A 113 -12.28 -6.19 15.09
N GLN A 114 -12.04 -7.17 15.95
CA GLN A 114 -12.06 -6.95 17.41
C GLN A 114 -11.00 -5.95 17.88
N SER A 115 -9.87 -5.85 17.15
CA SER A 115 -8.77 -4.94 17.46
C SER A 115 -8.86 -3.58 16.76
N LEU A 116 -9.94 -3.32 16.02
CA LEU A 116 -10.08 -2.10 15.21
C LEU A 116 -10.13 -0.87 16.12
N LEU A 117 -9.23 0.09 15.86
CA LEU A 117 -9.15 1.33 16.62
C LEU A 117 -10.22 2.31 16.14
N SER A 118 -10.82 3.07 17.06
CA SER A 118 -11.93 3.97 16.72
C SER A 118 -11.45 5.21 15.99
N VAL A 119 -12.01 5.44 14.79
CA VAL A 119 -11.86 6.68 14.03
C VAL A 119 -13.19 7.42 14.01
N LYS A 120 -13.20 8.69 14.44
CA LYS A 120 -14.45 9.47 14.61
C LYS A 120 -14.75 10.39 13.42
N ASN A 121 -13.74 10.97 12.75
CA ASN A 121 -13.96 12.04 11.79
C ASN A 121 -12.94 12.11 10.62
N ASP A 122 -12.89 11.10 9.75
CA ASP A 122 -12.22 11.27 8.45
C ASP A 122 -13.06 12.19 7.54
N PRO A 123 -12.51 13.26 6.94
CA PRO A 123 -13.28 14.18 6.09
C PRO A 123 -13.81 13.52 4.81
N ARG A 124 -13.15 12.46 4.33
CA ARG A 124 -13.50 11.75 3.09
C ARG A 124 -14.66 10.80 3.37
N LEU A 125 -15.81 11.08 2.75
CA LEU A 125 -17.03 10.26 2.86
C LEU A 125 -16.77 8.77 2.55
N VAL A 126 -15.99 8.50 1.51
CA VAL A 126 -15.63 7.12 1.14
C VAL A 126 -14.85 6.42 2.25
N MET A 127 -13.92 7.10 2.91
CA MET A 127 -13.11 6.50 3.96
C MET A 127 -13.92 6.23 5.23
N ARG A 128 -14.92 7.07 5.55
CA ARG A 128 -15.87 6.74 6.61
C ARG A 128 -16.63 5.45 6.33
N ARG A 129 -17.03 5.22 5.07
CA ARG A 129 -17.68 3.96 4.67
C ARG A 129 -16.72 2.77 4.63
N VAL A 130 -15.47 2.98 4.24
CA VAL A 130 -14.42 1.97 4.36
C VAL A 130 -14.26 1.55 5.83
N TYR A 131 -14.19 2.51 6.75
CA TYR A 131 -14.15 2.18 8.18
C TYR A 131 -15.38 1.37 8.62
N ASP A 132 -16.59 1.81 8.26
CA ASP A 132 -17.84 1.11 8.57
C ASP A 132 -17.84 -0.34 8.04
N LEU A 133 -17.30 -0.58 6.84
CA LEU A 133 -17.20 -1.92 6.26
C LEU A 133 -16.33 -2.85 7.12
N TYR A 134 -15.14 -2.39 7.49
CA TYR A 134 -14.21 -3.19 8.30
C TYR A 134 -14.70 -3.40 9.73
N ALA A 135 -15.44 -2.42 10.27
CA ALA A 135 -16.14 -2.54 11.55
C ALA A 135 -17.36 -3.49 11.49
N GLY A 136 -17.82 -3.86 10.29
CA GLY A 136 -18.99 -4.72 10.08
C GLY A 136 -20.34 -3.99 10.17
N HIS A 137 -20.34 -2.67 9.95
CA HIS A 137 -21.51 -1.80 10.04
C HIS A 137 -22.17 -1.51 8.69
N CYS A 138 -21.54 -1.85 7.57
CA CYS A 138 -22.12 -1.67 6.24
C CYS A 138 -21.65 -2.75 5.25
N SER A 139 -22.26 -2.76 4.06
CA SER A 139 -21.92 -3.64 2.95
C SER A 139 -20.85 -3.03 2.03
N THR A 140 -20.23 -3.85 1.19
CA THR A 140 -19.31 -3.35 0.15
C THR A 140 -20.02 -2.43 -0.85
N ASN A 141 -21.30 -2.66 -1.14
CA ASN A 141 -22.09 -1.79 -2.01
C ASN A 141 -22.26 -0.37 -1.41
N ASP A 142 -22.37 -0.26 -0.09
CA ASP A 142 -22.44 1.05 0.59
C ASP A 142 -21.13 1.83 0.42
N VAL A 143 -19.99 1.14 0.36
CA VAL A 143 -18.68 1.75 0.06
C VAL A 143 -18.60 2.15 -1.42
N LEU A 144 -19.05 1.31 -2.34
CA LEU A 144 -18.92 1.56 -3.78
C LEU A 144 -19.89 2.63 -4.31
N THR A 145 -20.98 2.89 -3.59
CA THR A 145 -22.01 3.87 -3.99
C THR A 145 -21.86 5.25 -3.34
N VAL A 146 -21.04 5.39 -2.29
CA VAL A 146 -20.82 6.69 -1.62
C VAL A 146 -19.87 7.58 -2.42
N GLY A 147 -20.13 8.89 -2.44
CA GLY A 147 -19.25 9.86 -3.11
C GLY A 147 -19.19 9.72 -4.63
N THR A 148 -20.20 9.09 -5.25
CA THR A 148 -20.24 8.66 -6.66
C THR A 148 -20.48 9.77 -7.70
N ASN A 149 -20.44 11.05 -7.31
CA ASN A 149 -20.58 12.19 -8.23
C ASN A 149 -19.34 12.40 -9.12
N ASN A 150 -18.99 11.42 -9.95
CA ASN A 150 -17.81 11.38 -10.82
C ASN A 150 -16.45 11.61 -10.14
N ASP A 151 -16.37 11.51 -8.81
CA ASP A 151 -15.10 11.59 -8.09
C ASP A 151 -14.29 10.30 -8.32
N LYS A 152 -13.35 10.38 -9.27
CA LYS A 152 -12.44 9.27 -9.59
C LYS A 152 -11.62 8.83 -8.38
N ARG A 153 -11.19 9.78 -7.54
CA ARG A 153 -10.38 9.47 -6.35
C ARG A 153 -11.22 8.70 -5.34
N ALA A 154 -12.44 9.14 -5.06
CA ALA A 154 -13.35 8.39 -4.18
C ALA A 154 -13.61 6.98 -4.71
N LYS A 155 -13.84 6.82 -6.02
CA LYS A 155 -14.01 5.49 -6.64
C LYS A 155 -12.75 4.63 -6.48
N PHE A 156 -11.56 5.17 -6.77
CA PHE A 156 -10.31 4.44 -6.57
C PHE A 156 -10.19 3.88 -5.13
N TYR A 157 -10.36 4.74 -4.13
CA TYR A 157 -10.25 4.32 -2.72
C TYR A 157 -11.32 3.31 -2.31
N GLY A 158 -12.56 3.48 -2.78
CA GLY A 158 -13.64 2.53 -2.52
C GLY A 158 -13.33 1.14 -3.08
N TYR A 159 -12.92 1.06 -4.36
CA TYR A 159 -12.59 -0.22 -4.99
C TYR A 159 -11.31 -0.84 -4.41
N LEU A 160 -10.28 -0.05 -4.09
CA LEU A 160 -9.06 -0.51 -3.43
C LEU A 160 -9.40 -1.20 -2.09
N TYR A 161 -10.10 -0.49 -1.21
CA TYR A 161 -10.35 -1.00 0.15
C TYR A 161 -11.39 -2.10 0.20
N VAL A 162 -12.33 -2.17 -0.76
CA VAL A 162 -13.20 -3.33 -0.95
C VAL A 162 -12.41 -4.55 -1.44
N GLY A 163 -11.45 -4.36 -2.36
CA GLY A 163 -10.55 -5.44 -2.79
C GLY A 163 -9.72 -6.01 -1.63
N LEU A 164 -9.09 -5.13 -0.84
CA LEU A 164 -8.35 -5.51 0.37
C LEU A 164 -9.24 -6.19 1.44
N TYR A 165 -10.49 -5.76 1.56
CA TYR A 165 -11.45 -6.36 2.49
C TYR A 165 -11.73 -7.81 2.10
N PHE A 166 -12.02 -8.07 0.82
CA PHE A 166 -12.24 -9.43 0.34
C PHE A 166 -10.98 -10.30 0.48
N GLU A 167 -9.79 -9.74 0.31
CA GLU A 167 -8.54 -10.48 0.56
C GLU A 167 -8.45 -10.91 2.03
N ALA A 168 -8.70 -9.99 2.97
CA ALA A 168 -8.68 -10.27 4.40
C ALA A 168 -9.72 -11.31 4.84
N GLU A 169 -10.85 -11.38 4.13
CA GLU A 169 -11.91 -12.37 4.31
C GLU A 169 -11.66 -13.68 3.52
N ASN A 170 -10.46 -13.86 2.94
CA ASN A 170 -10.05 -15.03 2.15
C ASN A 170 -10.89 -15.26 0.87
N GLN A 171 -11.46 -14.21 0.30
CA GLN A 171 -12.28 -14.21 -0.91
C GLN A 171 -11.46 -13.69 -2.10
N THR A 172 -10.47 -14.47 -2.53
CA THR A 172 -9.42 -14.07 -3.48
C THR A 172 -9.96 -13.62 -4.85
N ASP A 173 -11.01 -14.27 -5.37
CA ASP A 173 -11.55 -13.93 -6.69
C ASP A 173 -12.22 -12.54 -6.69
N GLN A 174 -12.99 -12.23 -5.65
CA GLN A 174 -13.57 -10.90 -5.48
C GLN A 174 -12.49 -9.85 -5.20
N ALA A 175 -11.51 -10.18 -4.36
CA ALA A 175 -10.38 -9.30 -4.09
C ALA A 175 -9.66 -8.89 -5.38
N ARG A 176 -9.34 -9.87 -6.24
CA ARG A 176 -8.74 -9.65 -7.55
C ARG A 176 -9.62 -8.80 -8.45
N HIS A 177 -10.91 -9.10 -8.51
CA HIS A 177 -11.87 -8.35 -9.34
C HIS A 177 -11.86 -6.85 -8.98
N TYR A 178 -12.12 -6.50 -7.72
CA TYR A 178 -12.20 -5.10 -7.30
C TYR A 178 -10.85 -4.38 -7.37
N MET A 179 -9.74 -5.05 -7.04
CA MET A 179 -8.41 -4.48 -7.19
C MET A 179 -8.09 -4.15 -8.67
N THR A 180 -8.50 -5.03 -9.59
CA THR A 180 -8.32 -4.82 -11.04
C THR A 180 -9.12 -3.62 -11.52
N GLN A 181 -10.35 -3.46 -11.05
CA GLN A 181 -11.18 -2.30 -11.38
C GLN A 181 -10.60 -1.00 -10.82
N ALA A 182 -10.09 -1.00 -9.58
CA ALA A 182 -9.42 0.16 -8.98
C ALA A 182 -8.31 0.70 -9.89
N LEU A 183 -7.47 -0.21 -10.42
CA LEU A 183 -6.34 0.16 -11.26
C LEU A 183 -6.71 0.56 -12.69
N ASN A 184 -7.63 -0.19 -13.32
CA ASN A 184 -7.94 -0.02 -14.74
C ASN A 184 -8.96 1.09 -15.03
N GLU A 185 -9.89 1.33 -14.12
CA GLU A 185 -10.98 2.30 -14.33
C GLU A 185 -10.71 3.64 -13.62
N TYR A 186 -9.96 3.63 -12.51
CA TYR A 186 -9.82 4.76 -11.60
C TYR A 186 -8.36 5.17 -11.36
N GLU A 187 -7.56 5.26 -12.43
CA GLU A 187 -6.17 5.73 -12.37
C GLU A 187 -6.06 7.16 -11.82
N ILE A 188 -5.23 7.33 -10.78
CA ILE A 188 -4.94 8.59 -10.10
C ILE A 188 -3.45 8.77 -9.85
N ASP A 189 -2.98 10.02 -9.80
CA ASP A 189 -1.62 10.37 -9.38
C ASP A 189 -1.55 10.41 -7.84
N ASP A 190 -1.44 9.24 -7.23
CA ASP A 190 -1.44 9.05 -5.78
C ASP A 190 -0.55 7.84 -5.41
N TYR A 191 0.09 7.89 -4.24
CA TYR A 191 0.92 6.79 -3.75
C TYR A 191 0.11 5.49 -3.62
N MET A 192 -1.16 5.59 -3.20
CA MET A 192 -2.02 4.42 -3.00
C MET A 192 -2.39 3.71 -4.31
N TRP A 193 -2.37 4.40 -5.45
CA TRP A 193 -2.50 3.75 -6.76
C TRP A 193 -1.33 2.81 -7.03
N HIS A 194 -0.10 3.22 -6.70
CA HIS A 194 1.06 2.34 -6.79
C HIS A 194 0.97 1.18 -5.80
N VAL A 195 0.46 1.41 -4.58
CA VAL A 195 0.22 0.32 -3.60
C VAL A 195 -0.70 -0.74 -4.20
N ALA A 196 -1.79 -0.35 -4.84
CA ALA A 196 -2.68 -1.27 -5.54
C ALA A 196 -1.97 -2.04 -6.68
N ALA A 197 -1.12 -1.37 -7.47
CA ALA A 197 -0.38 -1.99 -8.55
C ALA A 197 0.66 -3.02 -8.04
N ILE A 198 1.39 -2.65 -6.99
CA ILE A 198 2.35 -3.54 -6.31
C ILE A 198 1.63 -4.72 -5.67
N HIS A 199 0.43 -4.49 -5.13
CA HIS A 199 -0.41 -5.55 -4.61
C HIS A 199 -0.71 -6.62 -5.66
N GLN A 200 -1.23 -6.24 -6.83
CA GLN A 200 -1.54 -7.21 -7.89
C GLN A 200 -0.29 -7.96 -8.38
N LYS A 201 0.80 -7.22 -8.58
CA LYS A 201 2.10 -7.78 -9.00
C LYS A 201 2.59 -8.84 -8.03
N LEU A 202 2.64 -8.53 -6.73
CA LEU A 202 3.15 -9.44 -5.70
C LEU A 202 2.21 -10.62 -5.41
N ARG A 203 0.91 -10.48 -5.70
CA ARG A 203 -0.06 -11.59 -5.62
C ARG A 203 -0.15 -12.43 -6.89
N GLY A 204 0.56 -12.06 -7.95
CA GLY A 204 0.47 -12.73 -9.24
C GLY A 204 -0.94 -12.64 -9.85
N TRP A 205 -1.68 -11.58 -9.55
CA TRP A 205 -3.02 -11.34 -10.08
C TRP A 205 -3.02 -10.70 -11.47
N ASP A 206 -1.84 -10.28 -11.94
CA ASP A 206 -1.62 -9.74 -13.26
C ASP A 206 -1.92 -10.82 -14.32
N TYR A 207 -3.18 -10.90 -14.76
CA TYR A 207 -3.52 -11.65 -15.95
C TYR A 207 -2.96 -10.89 -17.15
N THR A 208 -2.17 -11.59 -17.97
CA THR A 208 -1.67 -11.13 -19.26
C THR A 208 -2.82 -10.71 -20.17
N ASN A 209 -3.30 -9.47 -20.07
CA ASN A 209 -3.80 -8.69 -21.21
C ASN A 209 -4.01 -7.20 -20.88
N SER A 210 -3.41 -6.38 -21.75
CA SER A 210 -3.60 -4.94 -21.98
C SER A 210 -3.28 -3.94 -20.85
N LYS A 211 -1.98 -3.72 -20.58
CA LYS A 211 -1.29 -2.40 -20.73
C LYS A 211 0.08 -2.34 -20.03
N PHE A 212 0.40 -3.29 -19.16
CA PHE A 212 1.69 -3.35 -18.49
C PHE A 212 2.48 -4.60 -18.92
N LYS A 213 3.20 -4.52 -20.04
CA LYS A 213 4.29 -5.46 -20.34
C LYS A 213 5.48 -5.07 -19.46
N ILE A 214 5.61 -5.70 -18.29
CA ILE A 214 6.90 -5.80 -17.63
C ILE A 214 7.66 -6.89 -18.38
N GLN A 215 8.52 -6.49 -19.32
CA GLN A 215 9.49 -7.41 -19.93
C GLN A 215 10.54 -7.77 -18.88
N ASN A 216 10.30 -8.81 -18.10
CA ASN A 216 11.36 -9.57 -17.46
C ASN A 216 11.39 -10.97 -18.05
N SER A 217 12.08 -11.10 -19.19
CA SER A 217 12.47 -12.41 -19.74
C SER A 217 13.84 -12.29 -20.39
N LYS A 218 14.83 -12.89 -19.72
CA LYS A 218 16.26 -13.15 -20.05
C LYS A 218 17.03 -12.81 -18.77
N LEU A 219 17.45 -13.73 -17.91
CA LEU A 219 18.04 -15.03 -18.17
C LEU A 219 17.73 -16.00 -17.02
N ARG A 220 17.02 -17.10 -17.30
CA ARG A 220 17.25 -18.42 -16.67
C ARG A 220 16.88 -19.51 -17.68
N LYS A 221 17.90 -20.07 -18.33
CA LYS A 221 18.00 -21.46 -18.83
C LYS A 221 19.47 -21.82 -18.59
N SER A 222 19.80 -22.46 -17.47
CA SER A 222 19.69 -23.89 -17.17
C SER A 222 20.99 -24.62 -17.51
N ASP A 223 21.64 -25.13 -16.47
CA ASP A 223 22.66 -26.18 -16.52
C ASP A 223 22.08 -27.51 -17.06
N ALA A 224 22.99 -28.42 -17.48
CA ALA A 224 22.80 -29.82 -17.92
C ALA A 224 22.14 -29.99 -19.31
N ILE A 225 22.76 -30.62 -20.31
CA ILE A 225 23.45 -31.92 -20.36
C ILE A 225 24.80 -31.80 -21.10
#